data_AF-A0A972MQT9-F1
#
_entry.id   AF-A0A972MQT9-F1
#
_cell.length_a   1.000
_cell.length_b   1.000
_cell.length_c   1.000
_cell.angle_alpha   90.00
_cell.angle_beta   90.00
_cell.angle_gamma   90.00
#
_symmetry.space_group_name_H-M   'P 1'
#
loop_
_entity.id
_entity.type
_entity.pdbx_description
1 polymer ?
#
loop_
_entity_poly.entity_id
_entity_poly.type
_entity_poly.pdbx_seq_one_letter_code
_entity_poly.pdbx_strand_id
1 'polypeptide(L)'
;MRPIWILLVPLILFALAYFIKHKETAITSTQSPSHTHQSALDLRPDCPECFERYVEWVINEGLDLFKYPSGPMPGGTVSPQEAKKIAAFLATLQGYSPSHPEWVQEGKALFYGNCTGCHGPEGKGQRGYFPDLTKKPLEGYERLMKHSIIK
;
A
#
# COMPACT_ATOMS: atom_id res chain seq x y z
N MET A 1 -40.38 28.81 -47.00
CA MET A 1 -39.79 27.47 -46.83
C MET A 1 -38.67 27.57 -45.81
N ARG A 2 -38.83 27.01 -44.60
CA ARG A 2 -37.81 27.09 -43.54
C ARG A 2 -36.68 26.10 -43.86
N PRO A 3 -35.41 26.53 -43.91
CA PRO A 3 -34.32 25.67 -44.32
C PRO A 3 -34.12 24.56 -43.27
N ILE A 4 -34.30 23.30 -43.71
CA ILE A 4 -34.19 22.07 -42.91
C ILE A 4 -32.86 21.98 -42.13
N TRP A 5 -31.81 22.65 -42.62
CA TRP A 5 -30.50 22.74 -41.99
C TRP A 5 -30.52 23.32 -40.56
N ILE A 6 -31.51 24.15 -40.21
CA ILE A 6 -31.62 24.73 -38.85
C ILE A 6 -31.88 23.65 -37.78
N LEU A 7 -32.52 22.53 -38.13
CA LEU A 7 -32.77 21.43 -37.18
C LEU A 7 -31.58 20.48 -37.02
N LEU A 8 -30.64 20.45 -37.97
CA LEU A 8 -29.46 19.58 -37.91
C LEU A 8 -28.31 20.20 -37.10
N VAL A 9 -28.20 21.53 -37.09
CA VAL A 9 -27.17 22.27 -36.33
C VAL A 9 -27.15 21.92 -34.83
N PRO A 10 -28.27 21.95 -34.07
CA PRO A 10 -28.23 21.63 -32.64
C PRO A 10 -27.88 20.17 -32.37
N LEU A 11 -28.23 19.26 -33.28
CA LEU A 11 -27.95 17.82 -33.15
C LEU A 11 -26.47 17.52 -33.38
N ILE A 12 -25.85 18.22 -34.34
CA ILE A 12 -24.41 18.17 -34.58
C ILE A 12 -23.63 18.78 -33.40
N LEU A 13 -24.07 19.93 -32.87
CA LEU A 13 -23.44 20.56 -31.70
C LEU A 13 -23.54 19.69 -30.44
N PHE A 14 -24.68 19.02 -30.23
CA PHE A 14 -24.86 18.09 -29.12
C PHE A 14 -23.97 16.86 -29.25
N ALA A 15 -23.86 16.29 -30.46
CA ALA A 15 -22.95 15.18 -30.73
C ALA A 15 -21.48 15.60 -30.52
N LEU A 16 -21.08 16.79 -30.97
CA LEU A 16 -19.72 17.30 -30.77
C LEU A 16 -19.39 17.47 -29.28
N ALA A 17 -20.31 18.05 -28.51
CA ALA A 17 -20.15 18.21 -27.06
C ALA A 17 -20.10 16.87 -26.32
N TYR A 18 -20.93 15.89 -26.73
CA TYR A 18 -20.93 14.53 -26.19
C TYR A 18 -19.57 13.85 -26.43
N PHE A 19 -19.02 13.93 -27.64
CA PHE A 19 -17.71 13.36 -27.96
C PHE A 19 -16.56 14.04 -27.20
N ILE A 20 -16.61 15.35 -26.97
CA ILE A 20 -15.60 16.07 -26.18
C ILE A 20 -15.62 15.59 -24.72
N LYS A 21 -16.80 15.46 -24.10
CA LYS A 21 -16.95 14.98 -22.72
C LYS A 21 -16.46 13.54 -22.51
N HIS A 22 -16.51 12.71 -23.55
CA HIS A 22 -16.08 11.31 -23.48
C HIS A 22 -14.62 11.06 -23.90
N LYS A 23 -13.86 12.09 -24.31
CA LYS A 23 -12.45 11.92 -24.69
C LYS A 23 -11.47 12.07 -23.51
N GLU A 24 -11.93 12.62 -22.38
CA GLU A 24 -11.11 12.85 -21.17
C GLU A 24 -10.76 11.57 -20.40
N THR A 25 -11.41 10.43 -20.71
CA THR A 25 -11.09 9.14 -20.09
C THR A 25 -9.97 8.36 -20.79
N ALA A 26 -9.38 8.89 -21.87
CA ALA A 26 -8.37 8.18 -22.65
C ALA A 26 -6.94 8.76 -22.60
N ILE A 27 -6.73 9.94 -21.99
CA ILE A 27 -5.41 10.61 -22.03
C ILE A 27 -5.15 11.40 -20.74
N THR A 28 -4.93 10.69 -19.62
CA THR A 28 -4.00 11.06 -18.53
C THR A 28 -3.93 9.85 -17.60
N SER A 29 -3.31 8.78 -18.11
CA SER A 29 -2.56 7.86 -17.28
C SER A 29 -1.14 7.94 -17.83
N THR A 30 -0.40 8.93 -17.33
CA THR A 30 1.04 8.96 -17.48
C THR A 30 1.54 7.73 -16.76
N GLN A 31 1.75 6.65 -17.52
CA GLN A 31 2.45 5.47 -17.07
C GLN A 31 3.83 5.90 -16.56
N SER A 32 3.97 5.95 -15.23
CA SER A 32 5.26 5.72 -14.58
C SER A 32 5.70 4.28 -14.92
N PRO A 33 6.98 4.03 -15.26
CA PRO A 33 7.38 2.74 -15.81
C PRO A 33 7.37 1.69 -14.69
N SER A 34 6.77 0.52 -14.97
CA SER A 34 6.76 -0.69 -14.14
C SER A 34 5.99 -0.56 -12.82
N HIS A 35 5.03 -1.47 -12.55
CA HIS A 35 4.63 -2.03 -11.24
C HIS A 35 3.19 -2.59 -11.32
N THR A 36 2.99 -3.65 -12.10
CA THR A 36 1.91 -4.62 -11.86
C THR A 36 2.25 -5.44 -10.60
N HIS A 37 2.22 -4.80 -9.44
CA HIS A 37 2.39 -5.45 -8.14
C HIS A 37 1.00 -5.62 -7.51
N GLN A 38 0.21 -6.54 -8.07
CA GLN A 38 -1.17 -6.81 -7.62
C GLN A 38 -1.25 -7.75 -6.41
N SER A 39 -0.15 -8.38 -5.98
CA SER A 39 -0.12 -9.14 -4.73
C SER A 39 0.59 -8.34 -3.63
N ALA A 40 -0.04 -8.23 -2.46
CA ALA A 40 0.56 -7.63 -1.26
C ALA A 40 1.82 -8.36 -0.77
N LEU A 41 2.09 -9.55 -1.33
CA LEU A 41 3.24 -10.41 -1.04
C LEU A 41 4.40 -10.23 -2.04
N ASP A 42 4.31 -9.33 -3.02
CA ASP A 42 5.43 -8.98 -3.89
C ASP A 42 6.43 -8.06 -3.16
N LEU A 43 7.15 -8.66 -2.21
CA LEU A 43 8.17 -7.98 -1.43
C LEU A 43 9.48 -7.98 -2.21
N ARG A 44 9.78 -6.82 -2.81
CA ARG A 44 11.06 -6.56 -3.46
C ARG A 44 12.00 -5.82 -2.48
N PRO A 45 13.23 -6.33 -2.24
CA PRO A 45 14.17 -5.70 -1.30
C PRO A 45 14.54 -4.24 -1.62
N ASP A 46 14.45 -3.86 -2.90
CA ASP A 46 14.77 -2.56 -3.48
C ASP A 46 13.55 -1.63 -3.66
N CYS A 47 12.39 -1.99 -3.09
CA CYS A 47 11.13 -1.27 -3.32
C CYS A 47 10.50 -0.76 -2.01
N PRO A 48 10.70 0.52 -1.65
CA PRO A 48 10.07 1.14 -0.48
C PRO A 48 8.54 1.08 -0.51
N GLU A 49 7.95 1.30 -1.68
CA GLU A 49 6.49 1.28 -1.89
C GLU A 49 5.91 -0.13 -1.70
N CYS A 50 6.67 -1.17 -2.05
CA CYS A 50 6.28 -2.56 -1.84
C CYS A 50 6.29 -2.90 -0.34
N PHE A 51 7.27 -2.37 0.40
CA PHE A 51 7.33 -2.51 1.86
C PHE A 51 6.14 -1.82 2.52
N GLU A 52 5.86 -0.56 2.18
CA GLU A 52 4.73 0.17 2.76
C GLU A 52 3.39 -0.51 2.46
N ARG A 53 3.18 -0.96 1.22
CA ARG A 53 1.98 -1.72 0.82
C ARG A 53 1.82 -3.03 1.57
N TYR A 54 2.93 -3.75 1.80
CA TYR A 54 2.91 -4.97 2.60
C TYR A 54 2.51 -4.66 4.04
N VAL A 55 3.10 -3.64 4.66
CA VAL A 55 2.75 -3.23 6.02
C VAL A 55 1.29 -2.82 6.11
N GLU A 56 0.79 -2.03 5.16
CA GLU A 56 -0.62 -1.68 5.07
C GLU A 56 -1.51 -2.92 5.01
N TRP A 57 -1.20 -3.87 4.13
CA TRP A 57 -1.98 -5.10 4.02
C TRP A 57 -1.98 -5.91 5.32
N VAL A 58 -0.81 -6.08 5.96
CA VAL A 58 -0.69 -6.80 7.23
C VAL A 58 -1.49 -6.12 8.35
N ILE A 59 -1.48 -4.79 8.44
CA ILE A 59 -2.23 -4.06 9.47
C ILE A 59 -3.75 -4.18 9.24
N ASN A 60 -4.20 -4.13 7.98
CA ASN A 60 -5.62 -4.19 7.65
C ASN A 60 -6.18 -5.62 7.75
N GLU A 61 -5.48 -6.61 7.22
CA GLU A 61 -5.98 -7.99 7.08
C GLU A 61 -5.47 -8.94 8.18
N GLY A 62 -4.38 -8.57 8.87
CA GLY A 62 -3.65 -9.46 9.76
C GLY A 62 -2.72 -10.42 8.99
N LEU A 63 -2.00 -11.26 9.73
CA LEU A 63 -1.08 -12.22 9.12
C LEU A 63 -0.79 -13.41 10.03
N ASP A 64 -0.91 -14.63 9.49
CA ASP A 64 -0.56 -15.89 10.16
C ASP A 64 0.50 -16.72 9.41
N LEU A 65 1.15 -16.12 8.41
CA LEU A 65 2.06 -16.82 7.50
C LEU A 65 3.32 -17.34 8.20
N PHE A 66 3.83 -16.60 9.20
CA PHE A 66 5.10 -16.92 9.85
C PHE A 66 4.97 -17.75 11.13
N LYS A 67 3.73 -18.05 11.56
CA LYS A 67 3.43 -18.91 12.72
C LYS A 67 4.24 -18.54 13.96
N TYR A 68 4.27 -17.25 14.30
CA TYR A 68 4.89 -16.79 15.54
C TYR A 68 4.21 -17.44 16.76
N PRO A 69 4.96 -17.77 17.83
CA PRO A 69 4.38 -18.34 19.05
C PRO A 69 3.33 -17.45 19.72
N SER A 70 3.33 -16.14 19.46
CA SER A 70 2.28 -15.21 19.87
C SER A 70 0.92 -15.44 19.20
N GLY A 71 0.86 -16.30 18.18
CA GLY A 71 -0.31 -16.46 17.32
C GLY A 71 -0.34 -15.48 16.13
N PRO A 72 -1.46 -15.46 15.39
CA PRO A 72 -1.61 -14.61 14.22
C PRO A 72 -1.62 -13.12 14.60
N MET A 73 -1.05 -12.28 13.74
CA MET A 73 -1.23 -10.84 13.86
C MET A 73 -2.69 -10.48 13.55
N PRO A 74 -3.38 -9.74 14.43
CA PRO A 74 -4.75 -9.29 14.17
C PRO A 74 -4.77 -8.21 13.09
N GLY A 75 -5.80 -8.24 12.24
CA GLY A 75 -6.10 -7.19 11.27
C GLY A 75 -7.08 -6.15 11.81
N GLY A 76 -7.12 -4.98 11.19
CA GLY A 76 -8.12 -3.94 11.45
C GLY A 76 -7.95 -3.24 12.80
N THR A 77 -6.74 -3.23 13.36
CA THR A 77 -6.44 -2.58 14.65
C THR A 77 -6.50 -1.05 14.58
N VAL A 78 -6.39 -0.49 13.38
CA VAL A 78 -6.48 0.94 13.07
C VAL A 78 -7.21 1.12 11.72
N SER A 79 -7.58 2.36 11.39
CA SER A 79 -8.19 2.65 10.08
C SER A 79 -7.19 2.48 8.92
N PRO A 80 -7.66 2.26 7.67
CA PRO A 80 -6.77 2.14 6.52
C PRO A 80 -5.87 3.37 6.28
N GLN A 81 -6.35 4.57 6.61
CA GLN A 81 -5.54 5.79 6.53
C GLN A 81 -4.45 5.84 7.61
N GLU A 82 -4.74 5.41 8.83
CA GLU A 82 -3.73 5.33 9.90
C GLU A 82 -2.68 4.26 9.57
N ALA A 83 -3.09 3.13 8.99
CA ALA A 83 -2.18 2.06 8.55
C ALA A 83 -1.11 2.59 7.58
N LYS A 84 -1.49 3.46 6.62
CA LYS A 84 -0.54 4.12 5.70
C LYS A 84 0.50 4.96 6.42
N LYS A 85 0.08 5.73 7.42
CA LYS A 85 1.00 6.58 8.18
C LYS A 85 1.96 5.73 9.01
N ILE A 86 1.46 4.66 9.63
CA ILE A 86 2.30 3.68 10.34
C ILE A 86 3.29 3.03 9.37
N ALA A 87 2.87 2.66 8.17
CA ALA A 87 3.74 2.10 7.14
C ALA A 87 4.89 3.03 6.77
N ALA A 88 4.61 4.32 6.54
CA ALA A 88 5.63 5.34 6.29
C ALA A 88 6.63 5.45 7.47
N PHE A 89 6.17 5.38 8.72
CA PHE A 89 7.07 5.35 9.87
C PHE A 89 7.93 4.09 9.89
N LEU A 90 7.36 2.90 9.69
CA LEU A 90 8.10 1.64 9.69
C LEU A 90 9.11 1.55 8.55
N ALA A 91 8.87 2.22 7.42
CA ALA A 91 9.83 2.31 6.33
C ALA A 91 11.14 2.98 6.80
N THR A 92 11.04 4.00 7.66
CA THR A 92 12.22 4.67 8.23
C THR A 92 13.03 3.76 9.16
N LEU A 93 12.36 2.86 9.91
CA LEU A 93 13.06 1.90 10.78
C LEU A 93 13.89 0.90 9.98
N GLN A 94 13.45 0.61 8.75
CA GLN A 94 14.14 -0.26 7.81
C GLN A 94 15.17 0.49 6.95
N GLY A 95 15.34 1.81 7.15
CA GLY A 95 16.24 2.64 6.36
C GLY A 95 15.79 2.85 4.92
N TYR A 96 14.49 2.76 4.64
CA TYR A 96 13.90 3.22 3.39
C TYR A 96 13.52 4.70 3.48
N SER A 97 13.53 5.39 2.34
CA SER A 97 12.86 6.68 2.20
C SER A 97 11.35 6.42 2.03
N PRO A 98 10.50 6.89 2.96
CA PRO A 98 9.07 6.68 2.86
C PRO A 98 8.47 7.47 1.69
N SER A 99 7.38 6.96 1.11
CA SER A 99 6.68 7.63 0.00
C SER A 99 6.08 8.98 0.43
N HIS A 100 5.65 9.07 1.69
CA HIS A 100 5.08 10.25 2.33
C HIS A 100 5.84 10.61 3.62
N PRO A 101 6.98 11.33 3.52
CA PRO A 101 7.77 11.72 4.67
C PRO A 101 6.99 12.54 5.71
N GLU A 102 5.99 13.30 5.28
CA GLU A 102 5.11 14.10 6.13
C GLU A 102 4.25 13.23 7.08
N TRP A 103 4.05 11.95 6.77
CA TRP A 103 3.26 11.04 7.62
C TRP A 103 4.08 10.40 8.75
N VAL A 104 5.41 10.45 8.68
CA VAL A 104 6.29 9.71 9.62
C VAL A 104 6.04 10.09 11.07
N GLN A 105 5.87 11.38 11.36
CA GLN A 105 5.67 11.84 12.74
C GLN A 105 4.36 11.33 13.34
N GLU A 106 3.27 11.42 12.58
CA GLU A 106 1.97 10.91 12.99
C GLU A 106 1.95 9.38 13.04
N GLY A 107 2.56 8.72 12.05
CA GLY A 107 2.75 7.28 12.00
C GLY A 107 3.49 6.74 13.22
N LYS A 108 4.50 7.46 13.71
CA LYS A 108 5.19 7.13 14.96
C LYS A 108 4.24 7.21 16.15
N ALA A 109 3.46 8.28 16.27
CA ALA A 109 2.49 8.40 17.38
C ALA A 109 1.43 7.28 17.36
N LEU A 110 0.90 6.97 16.18
CA LEU A 110 -0.04 5.87 15.97
C LEU A 110 0.59 4.52 16.32
N PHE A 111 1.83 4.26 15.88
CA PHE A 111 2.57 3.06 16.25
C PHE A 111 2.74 2.93 17.77
N TYR A 112 3.10 4.03 18.44
CA TYR A 112 3.26 4.05 19.89
C TYR A 112 1.97 3.70 20.63
N GLY A 113 0.82 4.25 20.20
CA GLY A 113 -0.47 4.02 20.82
C GLY A 113 -1.08 2.64 20.55
N ASN A 114 -0.75 2.01 19.42
CA ASN A 114 -1.48 0.82 18.95
C ASN A 114 -0.63 -0.46 18.82
N CYS A 115 0.68 -0.35 18.61
CA CYS A 115 1.50 -1.49 18.18
C CYS A 115 2.55 -1.92 19.21
N THR A 116 2.95 -1.03 20.11
CA THR A 116 4.07 -1.25 21.03
C THR A 116 3.80 -2.31 22.10
N GLY A 117 2.53 -2.63 22.38
CA GLY A 117 2.16 -3.71 23.31
C GLY A 117 2.71 -5.08 22.89
N CYS A 118 2.84 -5.32 21.58
CA CYS A 118 3.37 -6.58 21.03
C CYS A 118 4.75 -6.38 20.37
N HIS A 119 4.92 -5.30 19.60
CA HIS A 119 6.16 -5.06 18.85
C HIS A 119 7.24 -4.31 19.64
N GLY A 120 6.93 -3.85 20.86
CA GLY A 120 7.82 -3.06 21.70
C GLY A 120 7.97 -1.60 21.23
N PRO A 121 8.48 -0.70 22.09
CA PRO A 121 8.60 0.74 21.80
C PRO A 121 9.57 1.06 20.65
N GLU A 122 10.53 0.17 20.41
CA GLU A 122 11.50 0.29 19.32
C GLU A 122 11.13 -0.57 18.10
N GLY A 123 10.00 -1.28 18.12
CA GLY A 123 9.61 -2.19 17.05
C GLY A 123 10.43 -3.48 16.96
N LYS A 124 11.30 -3.77 17.94
CA LYS A 124 12.19 -4.95 17.95
C LYS A 124 11.50 -6.28 18.26
N GLY A 125 10.22 -6.25 18.61
CA GLY A 125 9.48 -7.43 19.06
C GLY A 125 10.10 -8.05 20.31
N GLN A 126 9.92 -9.37 20.46
CA GLN A 126 10.43 -10.12 21.61
C GLN A 126 11.01 -11.46 21.15
N ARG A 127 12.32 -11.51 20.83
CA ARG A 127 13.12 -12.73 20.62
C ARG A 127 12.37 -13.92 19.98
N GLY A 128 11.77 -13.71 18.80
CA GLY A 128 11.07 -14.76 18.05
C GLY A 128 9.67 -15.12 18.57
N TYR A 129 9.20 -14.50 19.66
CA TYR A 129 7.82 -14.55 20.12
C TYR A 129 6.95 -13.54 19.35
N PHE A 130 7.43 -12.30 19.22
CA PHE A 130 6.87 -11.26 18.32
C PHE A 130 7.91 -10.84 17.28
N PRO A 131 7.48 -10.43 16.07
CA PRO A 131 8.39 -10.07 14.98
C PRO A 131 9.18 -8.78 15.26
N ASP A 132 10.43 -8.76 14.78
CA ASP A 132 11.30 -7.58 14.74
C ASP A 132 11.04 -6.77 13.45
N LEU A 133 10.46 -5.59 13.59
CA LEU A 133 10.10 -4.69 12.49
C LEU A 133 11.28 -3.84 11.99
N THR A 134 12.45 -3.94 12.63
CA THR A 134 13.63 -3.10 12.34
C THR A 134 14.67 -3.78 11.45
N LYS A 135 14.46 -5.05 11.11
CA LYS A 135 15.43 -5.85 10.34
C LYS A 135 14.99 -6.08 8.90
N LYS A 136 15.96 -5.91 8.00
CA LYS A 136 15.91 -6.31 6.59
C LYS A 136 16.47 -7.72 6.40
N PRO A 137 15.94 -8.50 5.44
CA PRO A 137 14.57 -8.33 4.93
C PRO A 137 13.60 -8.60 6.09
N LEU A 138 12.34 -8.14 5.99
CA LEU A 138 11.29 -8.57 6.94
C LEU A 138 11.50 -10.07 7.14
N GLU A 139 11.76 -10.53 8.38
CA GLU A 139 12.23 -11.91 8.66
C GLU A 139 11.35 -12.98 7.97
N GLY A 140 10.12 -12.58 7.67
CA GLY A 140 9.19 -13.25 6.78
C GLY A 140 9.64 -13.55 5.34
N TYR A 141 10.32 -12.66 4.64
CA TYR A 141 10.81 -12.87 3.26
C TYR A 141 11.91 -13.94 3.21
N GLU A 142 12.85 -13.95 4.16
CA GLU A 142 13.83 -15.04 4.29
C GLU A 142 13.15 -16.37 4.59
N ARG A 143 12.14 -16.37 5.47
CA ARG A 143 11.33 -17.55 5.76
C ARG A 143 10.52 -18.03 4.56
N LEU A 144 9.97 -17.11 3.77
CA LEU A 144 9.25 -17.40 2.53
C LEU A 144 10.19 -17.97 1.48
N MET A 145 11.36 -17.38 1.26
CA MET A 145 12.32 -17.87 0.27
C MET A 145 12.98 -19.20 0.68
N LYS A 146 13.15 -19.46 1.99
CA LYS A 146 13.71 -20.72 2.50
C LYS A 146 12.70 -21.87 2.53
N HIS A 147 11.40 -21.59 2.58
CA HIS A 147 10.31 -22.59 2.58
C HIS A 147 9.45 -22.59 1.31
N SER A 148 9.65 -21.66 0.38
CA SER A 148 9.20 -21.74 -1.00
C SER A 148 10.04 -22.79 -1.70
N ILE A 149 9.62 -24.03 -1.44
CA ILE A 149 9.51 -25.11 -2.40
C ILE A 149 9.09 -24.49 -3.74
N ILE A 150 10.08 -24.11 -4.56
CA ILE A 150 9.98 -24.32 -6.00
C ILE A 150 10.20 -25.82 -6.17
N LYS A 151 9.07 -26.53 -6.29
CA LYS A 151 8.94 -27.69 -7.16
C LYS A 151 7.86 -27.35 -8.18
#